data_AF-A0A0A2W3B2-F1
#
_entry.id   AF-A0A0A2W3B2-F1
#
_cell.length_a   1.000
_cell.length_b   1.000
_cell.length_c   1.000
_cell.angle_alpha   90.00
_cell.angle_beta   90.00
_cell.angle_gamma   90.00
#
_symmetry.space_group_name_H-M   'P 1'
#
loop_
_entity.id
_entity.type
_entity.pdbx_description
1 polymer ?
#
loop_
_entity_poly.entity_id
_entity_poly.type
_entity_poly.pdbx_seq_one_letter_code
_entity_poly.pdbx_strand_id
1 'polypeptide(L)'
;MATLKVPARLPELIKATFAKALSNGDLFYFATHAQDVRVGALTFQLRFSPALANKPKAPPSKRETAETTPSKPFDPFAYTTPPPPLFVGDVGAAHFLVLNKFAIVPGHFILATRAYKPQTDVLEANDLHATLACLRAYQEAASLAPLSSSSLSGDDDDGEDGALFAFFNCGEHSAISRCCLWRRCVRVCPRTAPGGCWRRS
;
A
#
# COMPACT_ATOMS: atom_id res chain seq x y z
N MET A 1 19.06 -2.25 -19.99
CA MET A 1 18.45 -2.38 -18.65
C MET A 1 17.80 -3.75 -18.56
N ALA A 2 17.98 -4.49 -17.45
CA ALA A 2 17.36 -5.80 -17.30
C ALA A 2 15.82 -5.66 -17.38
N THR A 3 15.16 -6.57 -18.10
CA THR A 3 13.70 -6.60 -18.18
C THR A 3 13.13 -6.89 -16.80
N LEU A 4 12.49 -5.88 -16.22
CA LEU A 4 11.90 -5.97 -14.90
C LEU A 4 10.60 -6.78 -15.00
N LYS A 5 10.55 -7.93 -14.32
CA LYS A 5 9.41 -8.84 -14.37
C LYS A 5 8.47 -8.55 -13.20
N VAL A 6 7.30 -7.97 -13.50
CA VAL A 6 6.20 -7.79 -12.56
C VAL A 6 5.30 -9.03 -12.60
N PRO A 7 4.64 -9.43 -11.49
CA PRO A 7 3.65 -10.51 -11.53
C PRO A 7 2.54 -10.22 -12.53
N ALA A 8 2.23 -11.19 -13.40
CA ALA A 8 1.12 -11.07 -14.34
C ALA A 8 -0.22 -11.00 -13.58
N ARG A 9 -1.21 -10.33 -14.17
CA ARG A 9 -2.56 -10.16 -13.58
C ARG A 9 -2.49 -9.58 -12.16
N LEU A 10 -1.63 -8.57 -11.99
CA LEU A 10 -1.35 -7.94 -10.70
C LEU A 10 -2.61 -7.53 -9.91
N PRO A 11 -3.66 -6.92 -10.51
CA PRO A 11 -4.89 -6.59 -9.79
C PRO A 11 -5.61 -7.82 -9.20
N GLU A 12 -5.71 -8.91 -9.96
CA GLU A 12 -6.33 -10.16 -9.50
C GLU A 12 -5.53 -10.78 -8.36
N LEU A 13 -4.20 -10.78 -8.49
CA LEU A 13 -3.30 -11.32 -7.48
C LEU A 13 -3.39 -10.53 -6.17
N ILE A 14 -3.40 -9.20 -6.23
CA ILE A 14 -3.60 -8.33 -5.07
C ILE A 14 -4.95 -8.62 -4.40
N LYS A 15 -6.04 -8.70 -5.19
CA LYS A 15 -7.39 -8.98 -4.68
C LYS A 15 -7.45 -10.36 -4.00
N ALA A 16 -6.91 -11.39 -4.64
CA ALA A 16 -6.90 -12.75 -4.11
C ALA A 16 -6.07 -12.87 -2.83
N THR A 17 -4.86 -12.31 -2.82
CA THR A 17 -4.00 -12.29 -1.62
C THR A 17 -4.65 -11.48 -0.49
N PHE A 18 -5.34 -10.38 -0.80
CA PHE A 18 -6.05 -9.57 0.19
C PHE A 18 -7.18 -10.35 0.84
N ALA A 19 -8.03 -11.00 0.05
CA ALA A 19 -9.13 -11.82 0.55
C ALA A 19 -8.61 -12.97 1.44
N LYS A 20 -7.55 -13.66 1.00
CA LYS A 20 -6.92 -14.74 1.77
C LYS A 20 -6.29 -14.26 3.07
N ALA A 21 -5.55 -13.16 3.04
CA ALA A 21 -4.92 -12.61 4.25
C ALA A 21 -5.96 -12.08 5.24
N LEU A 22 -7.07 -11.53 4.74
CA LEU A 22 -8.18 -11.09 5.57
C LEU A 22 -8.89 -12.27 6.23
N SER A 23 -9.17 -13.37 5.50
CA SER A 23 -9.82 -14.56 6.07
C SER A 23 -8.94 -15.27 7.11
N ASN A 24 -7.63 -15.21 6.94
CA ASN A 24 -6.67 -15.83 7.85
C ASN A 24 -6.35 -14.99 9.09
N GLY A 25 -6.80 -13.72 9.15
CA GLY A 25 -6.47 -12.78 10.22
C GLY A 25 -5.05 -12.20 10.15
N ASP A 26 -4.34 -12.40 9.02
CA ASP A 26 -3.01 -11.83 8.77
C ASP A 26 -3.08 -10.34 8.39
N LEU A 27 -4.22 -9.92 7.82
CA LEU A 27 -4.52 -8.55 7.40
C LEU A 27 -5.75 -8.03 8.14
N PHE A 28 -5.68 -6.78 8.59
CA PHE A 28 -6.79 -6.07 9.22
C PHE A 28 -7.28 -4.97 8.29
N TYR A 29 -8.52 -5.10 7.85
CA TYR A 29 -9.20 -4.08 7.06
C TYR A 29 -10.05 -3.19 7.97
N PHE A 30 -9.81 -1.88 7.89
CA PHE A 30 -10.59 -0.88 8.61
C PHE A 30 -11.50 -0.18 7.62
N ALA A 31 -12.79 -0.48 7.67
CA ALA A 31 -13.77 0.18 6.83
C ALA A 31 -13.70 1.70 7.06
N THR A 32 -13.63 2.44 5.95
CA THR A 32 -13.56 3.90 5.97
C THR A 32 -14.60 4.50 5.06
N HIS A 33 -15.24 5.55 5.53
CA HIS A 33 -16.10 6.36 4.70
C HIS A 33 -15.23 7.44 4.03
N ALA A 34 -15.34 7.59 2.71
CA ALA A 34 -14.60 8.58 1.94
C ALA A 34 -15.57 9.63 1.39
N GLN A 35 -15.27 10.91 1.61
CA GLN A 35 -16.05 12.02 1.12
C GLN A 35 -15.13 13.07 0.48
N ASP A 36 -15.50 13.52 -0.70
CA ASP A 36 -14.81 14.61 -1.37
C ASP A 36 -15.36 15.96 -0.88
N VAL A 37 -14.45 16.86 -0.52
CA VAL A 37 -14.73 18.18 0.01
C VAL A 37 -13.97 19.20 -0.81
N ARG A 38 -14.70 20.14 -1.41
CA ARG A 38 -14.12 21.21 -2.22
C ARG A 38 -13.83 22.43 -1.36
N VAL A 39 -12.60 22.91 -1.40
CA VAL A 39 -12.14 24.12 -0.67
C VAL A 39 -11.45 25.02 -1.68
N GLY A 40 -12.13 26.11 -2.06
CA GLY A 40 -11.71 26.97 -3.16
C GLY A 40 -11.61 26.19 -4.47
N ALA A 41 -10.44 26.21 -5.10
CA ALA A 41 -10.19 25.50 -6.36
C ALA A 41 -9.78 24.03 -6.18
N LEU A 42 -9.47 23.60 -4.95
CA LEU A 42 -8.92 22.27 -4.66
C LEU A 42 -10.02 21.32 -4.16
N THR A 43 -9.94 20.05 -4.57
CA THR A 43 -10.77 18.97 -4.03
C THR A 43 -9.93 18.09 -3.11
N PHE A 44 -10.41 17.89 -1.88
CA PHE A 44 -9.79 17.02 -0.87
C PHE A 44 -10.64 15.79 -0.68
N GLN A 45 -10.02 14.61 -0.61
CA GLN A 45 -10.71 13.39 -0.19
C GLN A 45 -10.49 13.16 1.31
N LEU A 46 -11.55 13.32 2.10
CA LEU A 46 -11.54 13.03 3.54
C LEU A 46 -11.93 11.57 3.77
N ARG A 47 -11.14 10.85 4.57
CA ARG A 47 -11.44 9.47 4.98
C ARG A 47 -11.64 9.39 6.47
N PHE A 48 -12.83 8.96 6.88
CA PHE A 48 -13.20 8.75 8.28
C PHE A 48 -13.23 7.26 8.60
N SER A 49 -12.47 6.86 9.63
CA SER A 49 -12.47 5.50 10.16
C SER A 49 -12.54 5.52 11.69
N PRO A 50 -13.71 5.26 12.29
CA PRO A 50 -13.85 5.28 13.74
C PRO A 50 -13.01 4.19 14.41
N ALA A 51 -12.78 3.07 13.72
CA ALA A 51 -11.98 1.96 14.23
C ALA A 51 -10.50 2.31 14.45
N LEU A 52 -9.96 3.34 13.76
CA LEU A 52 -8.58 3.78 13.96
C LEU A 52 -8.38 4.57 15.25
N ALA A 53 -9.46 5.08 15.87
CA ALA A 53 -9.39 5.77 17.16
C ALA A 53 -8.98 4.80 18.29
N ASN A 54 -9.35 3.52 18.16
CA ASN A 54 -9.07 2.46 19.13
C ASN A 54 -7.79 1.68 18.82
N LYS A 55 -6.76 2.32 18.23
CA LYS A 55 -5.47 1.65 18.06
C LYS A 55 -4.92 1.28 19.44
N PRO A 56 -4.62 -0.01 19.72
CA PRO A 56 -3.84 -0.34 20.90
C PRO A 56 -2.53 0.43 20.82
N LYS A 57 -2.20 1.18 21.88
CA LYS A 57 -0.90 1.84 21.99
C LYS A 57 0.15 0.75 21.81
N ALA A 58 1.02 0.90 20.82
CA ALA A 58 2.19 0.04 20.71
C ALA A 58 2.84 -0.03 22.09
N PRO A 59 3.18 -1.22 22.61
CA PRO A 59 3.82 -1.32 23.92
C PRO A 59 5.03 -0.39 23.92
N PRO A 60 5.25 0.38 25.01
CA PRO A 60 6.42 1.23 25.09
C PRO A 60 7.63 0.34 24.82
N SER A 61 8.43 0.72 23.82
CA SER A 61 9.73 0.12 23.62
C SER A 61 10.45 0.25 24.95
N LYS A 62 10.70 -0.88 25.64
CA LYS A 62 11.66 -0.94 26.74
C LYS A 62 12.96 -0.40 26.16
N ARG A 63 13.25 0.88 26.40
CA ARG A 63 14.62 1.34 26.45
C ARG A 63 15.19 0.70 27.71
N GLU A 64 16.26 -0.05 27.50
CA GLU A 64 17.33 -0.26 28.47
C GLU A 64 16.93 -0.98 29.77
N THR A 65 16.96 -2.31 29.72
CA THR A 65 17.76 -3.03 30.71
C THR A 65 18.85 -3.75 29.93
N ALA A 66 20.09 -3.37 30.24
CA ALA A 66 21.30 -3.98 29.71
C ALA A 66 21.27 -5.49 29.90
N GLU A 67 21.42 -6.25 28.81
CA GLU A 67 21.93 -7.63 28.82
C GLU A 67 22.19 -8.10 27.37
N THR A 68 23.48 -8.11 27.01
CA THR A 68 24.15 -9.08 26.12
C THR A 68 23.32 -9.79 25.04
N THR A 69 23.07 -9.10 23.92
CA THR A 69 23.23 -9.58 22.52
C THR A 69 22.84 -8.43 21.58
N PRO A 70 23.55 -8.18 20.46
CA PRO A 70 23.11 -7.17 19.50
C PRO A 70 21.88 -7.70 18.75
N SER A 71 20.70 -7.57 19.35
CA SER A 71 19.44 -7.93 18.70
C SER A 71 19.17 -6.97 17.55
N LYS A 72 19.19 -7.49 16.33
CA LYS A 72 18.93 -6.74 15.10
C LYS A 72 17.52 -6.12 15.17
N PRO A 73 17.32 -4.86 14.77
CA PRO A 73 15.99 -4.27 14.73
C PRO A 73 15.03 -5.15 13.91
N PHE A 74 13.86 -5.46 14.45
CA PHE A 74 12.85 -6.36 13.86
C PHE A 74 12.24 -5.81 12.55
N ASP A 75 12.77 -6.15 11.38
CA ASP A 75 12.21 -5.71 10.09
C ASP A 75 10.95 -6.54 9.69
N PRO A 76 9.71 -5.99 9.74
CA PRO A 76 8.49 -6.70 9.35
C PRO A 76 8.40 -6.90 7.83
N PHE A 77 9.25 -6.21 7.06
CA PHE A 77 9.40 -6.38 5.63
C PHE A 77 10.69 -7.13 5.29
N ALA A 78 11.28 -7.85 6.25
CA ALA A 78 12.39 -8.74 5.94
C ALA A 78 11.91 -9.80 4.94
N TYR A 79 12.66 -9.95 3.85
CA TYR A 79 12.41 -11.03 2.91
C TYR A 79 12.82 -12.36 3.56
N THR A 80 11.85 -13.23 3.81
CA THR A 80 12.04 -14.55 4.42
C THR A 80 11.75 -15.67 3.43
N THR A 81 12.30 -16.85 3.70
CA THR A 81 11.91 -18.10 3.01
C THR A 81 11.47 -19.09 4.09
N PRO A 82 10.18 -19.44 4.17
CA PRO A 82 9.09 -19.10 3.24
C PRO A 82 8.65 -17.62 3.29
N PRO A 83 8.00 -17.10 2.22
CA PRO A 83 7.50 -15.72 2.18
C PRO A 83 6.43 -15.47 3.25
N PRO A 84 6.32 -14.24 3.78
CA PRO A 84 5.31 -13.90 4.77
C PRO A 84 3.89 -13.98 4.18
N PRO A 85 2.83 -14.15 5.01
CA PRO A 85 1.45 -14.31 4.52
C PRO A 85 0.92 -13.17 3.64
N LEU A 86 1.49 -11.97 3.79
CA LEU A 86 1.12 -10.76 3.03
C LEU A 86 1.86 -10.63 1.70
N PHE A 87 2.74 -11.58 1.34
CA PHE A 87 3.50 -11.58 0.10
C PHE A 87 2.61 -11.75 -1.13
N VAL A 88 2.78 -10.87 -2.11
CA VAL A 88 2.04 -10.89 -3.38
C VAL A 88 2.91 -11.50 -4.48
N GLY A 89 4.17 -11.06 -4.61
CA GLY A 89 5.06 -11.55 -5.65
C GLY A 89 6.37 -10.76 -5.76
N ASP A 90 7.37 -11.34 -6.41
CA ASP A 90 8.63 -10.66 -6.69
C ASP A 90 8.51 -9.68 -7.87
N VAL A 91 9.27 -8.60 -7.82
CA VAL A 91 9.37 -7.58 -8.88
C VAL A 91 10.83 -7.46 -9.29
N GLY A 92 11.19 -8.20 -10.33
CA GLY A 92 12.59 -8.43 -10.69
C GLY A 92 13.39 -9.07 -9.54
N ALA A 93 14.71 -8.85 -9.54
CA ALA A 93 15.61 -9.41 -8.51
C ALA A 93 15.66 -8.56 -7.23
N ALA A 94 15.41 -7.25 -7.35
CA ALA A 94 15.70 -6.28 -6.31
C ALA A 94 14.50 -5.92 -5.43
N HIS A 95 13.27 -6.22 -5.85
CA HIS A 95 12.06 -5.80 -5.15
C HIS A 95 11.04 -6.93 -5.03
N PHE A 96 10.08 -6.73 -4.14
CA PHE A 96 8.91 -7.59 -3.99
C PHE A 96 7.72 -6.79 -3.46
N LEU A 97 6.53 -7.35 -3.64
CA LEU A 97 5.26 -6.75 -3.26
C LEU A 97 4.69 -7.45 -2.02
N VAL A 98 4.24 -6.67 -1.06
CA VAL A 98 3.49 -7.14 0.11
C VAL A 98 2.25 -6.28 0.34
N LEU A 99 1.20 -6.85 0.91
CA LEU A 99 0.03 -6.10 1.32
C LEU A 99 0.30 -5.30 2.60
N ASN A 100 -0.32 -4.13 2.71
CA ASN A 100 -0.32 -3.40 3.96
C ASN A 100 -1.18 -4.14 5.00
N LYS A 101 -0.57 -4.57 6.11
CA LYS A 101 -1.22 -5.30 7.21
C LYS A 101 -2.41 -4.57 7.81
N PHE A 102 -2.38 -3.25 7.86
CA PHE A 102 -3.44 -2.41 8.42
C PHE A 102 -4.05 -1.57 7.31
N ALA A 103 -4.89 -2.20 6.49
CA ALA A 103 -5.42 -1.61 5.28
C ALA A 103 -6.63 -0.71 5.59
N ILE A 104 -6.53 0.55 5.17
CA ILE A 104 -7.64 1.50 5.08
C ILE A 104 -8.28 1.43 3.69
N VAL A 105 -7.45 1.27 2.67
CA VAL A 105 -7.86 1.10 1.28
C VAL A 105 -7.65 -0.36 0.90
N PRO A 106 -8.68 -1.07 0.41
CA PRO A 106 -8.52 -2.43 -0.10
C PRO A 106 -7.47 -2.45 -1.21
N GLY A 107 -6.62 -3.47 -1.22
CA GLY A 107 -5.56 -3.60 -2.23
C GLY A 107 -4.42 -2.59 -2.11
N HIS A 108 -4.28 -1.86 -0.99
CA HIS A 108 -3.06 -1.11 -0.68
C HIS A 108 -1.89 -2.08 -0.51
N PHE A 109 -0.89 -1.96 -1.38
CA PHE A 109 0.33 -2.76 -1.34
C PHE A 109 1.59 -1.89 -1.23
N ILE A 110 2.69 -2.55 -0.89
CA ILE A 110 3.97 -1.94 -0.60
C ILE A 110 5.01 -2.64 -1.46
N LEU A 111 5.77 -1.85 -2.23
CA LEU A 111 6.95 -2.28 -2.96
C LEU A 111 8.16 -2.13 -2.04
N ALA A 112 8.68 -3.24 -1.55
CA ALA A 112 9.84 -3.29 -0.66
C ALA A 112 11.09 -3.76 -1.42
N THR A 113 12.25 -3.23 -1.04
CA THR A 113 13.56 -3.70 -1.55
C THR A 113 13.92 -5.05 -0.94
N ARG A 114 14.67 -5.93 -1.63
CA ARG A 114 15.14 -7.22 -1.08
C ARG A 114 16.38 -7.07 -0.18
N ALA A 115 17.36 -6.26 -0.59
CA ALA A 115 18.55 -5.91 0.20
C ALA A 115 18.27 -4.74 1.13
N TYR A 116 18.64 -4.83 2.42
CA TYR A 116 18.21 -3.83 3.41
C TYR A 116 18.74 -2.45 3.02
N LYS A 117 17.83 -1.49 2.87
CA LYS A 117 18.11 -0.07 2.62
C LYS A 117 17.25 0.76 3.55
N PRO A 118 17.76 1.76 4.26
CA PRO A 118 16.93 2.55 5.16
C PRO A 118 15.90 3.38 4.39
N GLN A 119 14.72 3.59 4.99
CA GLN A 119 13.64 4.43 4.43
C GLN A 119 14.04 5.91 4.30
N THR A 120 15.04 6.36 5.07
CA THR A 120 15.56 7.73 5.04
C THR A 120 16.42 8.03 3.81
N ASP A 121 16.82 7.00 3.06
CA ASP A 121 17.57 7.19 1.83
C ASP A 121 16.67 7.65 0.70
N VAL A 122 17.28 8.39 -0.23
CA VAL A 122 16.66 8.78 -1.50
C VAL A 122 16.32 7.54 -2.34
N LEU A 123 15.21 7.61 -3.08
CA LEU A 123 14.83 6.59 -4.05
C LEU A 123 15.88 6.47 -5.15
N GLU A 124 16.22 5.23 -5.50
CA GLU A 124 17.10 4.96 -6.64
C GLU A 124 16.31 4.80 -7.93
N ALA A 125 17.01 4.88 -9.07
CA ALA A 125 16.41 4.67 -10.39
C ALA A 125 15.66 3.33 -10.50
N ASN A 126 16.17 2.27 -9.86
CA ASN A 126 15.51 0.97 -9.83
C ASN A 126 14.20 0.99 -9.03
N ASP A 127 14.11 1.78 -7.96
CA ASP A 127 12.89 1.91 -7.15
C ASP A 127 11.78 2.60 -7.97
N LEU A 128 12.15 3.67 -8.69
CA LEU A 128 11.24 4.38 -9.58
C LEU A 128 10.79 3.51 -10.76
N HIS A 129 11.72 2.78 -11.38
CA HIS A 129 11.41 1.90 -12.50
C HIS A 129 10.49 0.74 -12.08
N ALA A 130 10.76 0.13 -10.93
CA ALA A 130 9.90 -0.92 -10.37
C ALA A 130 8.50 -0.40 -10.04
N THR A 131 8.42 0.79 -9.42
CA THR A 131 7.13 1.44 -9.11
C THR A 131 6.33 1.70 -10.38
N LEU A 132 6.95 2.32 -11.39
CA LEU A 132 6.30 2.62 -12.66
C LEU A 132 5.84 1.35 -13.39
N ALA A 133 6.65 0.30 -13.37
CA ALA A 133 6.27 -0.99 -13.97
C ALA A 133 5.06 -1.62 -13.26
N CYS A 134 4.97 -1.53 -11.93
CA CYS A 134 3.79 -1.98 -11.20
C CYS A 134 2.53 -1.17 -11.55
N LEU A 135 2.64 0.16 -11.65
CA LEU A 135 1.52 1.03 -12.04
C LEU A 135 0.99 0.67 -13.44
N ARG A 136 1.90 0.51 -14.42
CA ARG A 136 1.54 0.12 -15.78
C ARG A 136 0.91 -1.26 -15.85
N ALA A 137 1.54 -2.26 -15.22
CA ALA A 137 1.01 -3.62 -15.20
C ALA A 137 -0.39 -3.70 -14.57
N TYR A 138 -0.66 -2.85 -13.58
CA TYR A 138 -1.99 -2.76 -12.98
C TYR A 138 -3.02 -2.14 -13.94
N GLN A 139 -2.67 -1.02 -14.59
CA GLN A 139 -3.53 -0.34 -15.57
C GLN A 139 -3.82 -1.23 -16.79
N GLU A 140 -2.80 -1.87 -17.35
CA GLU A 140 -2.94 -2.78 -18.48
C GLU A 140 -3.89 -3.94 -18.13
N ALA A 141 -3.69 -4.59 -16.98
CA ALA A 141 -4.58 -5.65 -16.55
C ALA A 141 -6.01 -5.17 -16.25
N ALA A 142 -6.19 -3.93 -15.78
CA ALA A 142 -7.52 -3.34 -15.58
C ALA A 142 -8.23 -3.06 -16.90
N SER A 143 -7.52 -2.56 -17.92
CA SER A 143 -8.07 -2.30 -19.26
C SER A 143 -8.48 -3.56 -20.03
N LEU A 144 -7.88 -4.71 -19.70
CA LEU A 144 -8.19 -6.01 -20.31
C LEU A 144 -9.34 -6.74 -19.61
N ALA A 145 -9.83 -6.22 -18.48
CA ALA A 145 -11.00 -6.78 -17.82
C ALA A 145 -12.26 -6.50 -18.68
N PRO A 146 -13.17 -7.48 -18.86
CA PRO A 146 -14.38 -7.27 -19.65
C PRO A 146 -15.18 -6.10 -19.07
N LEU A 147 -15.51 -5.11 -19.92
CA LEU A 147 -16.35 -3.96 -19.62
C LEU A 147 -17.61 -4.44 -18.89
N SER A 148 -17.69 -4.27 -17.57
CA SER A 148 -18.96 -4.37 -16.88
C SER A 148 -19.81 -3.20 -17.38
N SER A 149 -20.98 -3.53 -17.92
CA SER A 149 -21.95 -2.62 -18.53
C SER A 149 -22.35 -1.47 -17.59
N SER A 150 -21.62 -0.36 -17.63
CA SER A 150 -22.02 0.90 -16.98
C SER A 150 -21.24 2.09 -17.54
N SER A 151 -21.40 2.39 -18.83
CA SER A 151 -20.98 3.68 -19.40
C SER A 151 -21.83 4.03 -20.63
N LEU A 152 -23.03 4.54 -20.39
CA LEU A 152 -23.73 5.44 -21.32
C LEU A 152 -24.14 6.67 -20.52
N SER A 153 -23.20 7.58 -20.33
CA SER A 153 -23.45 9.01 -20.05
C SER A 153 -22.10 9.70 -20.02
N GLY A 154 -21.82 10.48 -21.06
CA GLY A 154 -20.73 11.44 -21.04
C GLY A 154 -21.12 12.62 -20.15
N ASP A 155 -20.39 12.79 -19.07
CA ASP A 155 -20.26 14.04 -18.32
C ASP A 155 -18.89 13.98 -17.63
N ASP A 156 -18.02 14.95 -17.92
CA ASP A 156 -16.60 15.02 -17.54
C ASP A 156 -16.39 15.17 -16.01
N ASP A 157 -16.55 14.09 -15.25
CA ASP A 157 -16.04 13.93 -13.87
C ASP A 157 -15.40 12.52 -13.74
N ASP A 158 -14.20 12.37 -14.29
CA ASP A 158 -13.46 11.11 -14.37
C ASP A 158 -12.86 10.72 -13.00
N GLY A 159 -13.74 10.24 -12.13
CA GLY A 159 -13.38 9.45 -10.96
C GLY A 159 -12.99 8.04 -11.38
N GLU A 160 -11.82 7.87 -12.02
CA GLU A 160 -11.31 6.55 -12.46
C GLU A 160 -11.24 5.56 -11.29
N ASP A 161 -12.28 4.74 -11.14
CA ASP A 161 -12.25 3.52 -10.34
C ASP A 161 -11.23 2.58 -10.96
N GLY A 162 -10.03 2.51 -10.38
CA GLY A 162 -8.94 1.67 -10.88
C GLY A 162 -7.60 2.38 -11.06
N ALA A 163 -7.56 3.72 -10.99
CA ALA A 163 -6.30 4.45 -10.99
C ALA A 163 -5.48 4.12 -9.73
N LEU A 164 -4.16 3.99 -9.86
CA LEU A 164 -3.24 3.81 -8.73
C LEU A 164 -2.44 5.08 -8.51
N PHE A 165 -2.14 5.40 -7.24
CA PHE A 165 -1.11 6.37 -6.90
C PHE A 165 -0.03 5.73 -6.04
N ALA A 166 1.21 6.15 -6.26
CA ALA A 166 2.36 5.72 -5.47
C ALA A 166 2.93 6.91 -4.69
N PHE A 167 3.39 6.65 -3.47
CA PHE A 167 4.02 7.66 -2.63
C PHE A 167 5.13 7.08 -1.77
N PHE A 168 6.09 7.94 -1.42
CA PHE A 168 7.24 7.59 -0.62
C PHE A 168 7.41 8.62 0.50
N ASN A 169 7.33 8.15 1.75
CA ASN A 169 7.57 8.99 2.92
C ASN A 169 9.05 8.86 3.31
N CYS A 170 9.78 9.97 3.32
CA CYS A 170 11.22 10.02 3.58
C CYS A 170 11.57 11.08 4.63
N GLY A 171 12.29 10.69 5.69
CA GLY A 171 12.75 11.61 6.72
C GLY A 171 11.85 11.67 7.96
N GLU A 172 12.38 12.28 9.02
CA GLU A 172 11.84 12.25 10.38
C GLU A 172 10.45 12.90 10.50
N HIS A 173 10.16 13.91 9.68
CA HIS A 173 8.91 14.66 9.74
C HIS A 173 7.82 14.16 8.78
N SER A 174 8.10 13.15 7.94
CA SER A 174 7.19 12.72 6.86
C SER A 174 6.13 11.71 7.29
N ALA A 175 5.69 11.76 8.56
CA ALA A 175 4.78 10.79 9.15
C ALA A 175 5.25 9.33 8.91
N ILE A 176 6.58 9.12 8.87
CA ILE A 176 7.20 7.81 8.90
C ILE A 176 6.69 7.15 10.18
N SER A 177 5.89 6.09 10.03
CA SER A 177 5.46 5.34 11.21
C SER A 177 6.69 4.81 11.93
N ARG A 178 6.64 4.55 13.25
CA ARG A 178 7.76 3.85 13.93
C ARG A 178 8.11 2.52 13.25
N CYS A 179 7.16 1.97 12.49
CA CYS A 179 7.38 0.90 11.53
C CYS A 179 8.03 1.33 10.19
N CYS A 180 8.78 2.43 10.11
CA CYS A 180 9.55 2.82 8.91
C CYS A 180 10.98 3.27 9.27
N LEU A 181 11.48 2.92 10.46
CA LEU A 181 12.91 2.65 10.70
C LEU A 181 13.38 1.35 10.00
N TRP A 182 12.46 0.69 9.31
CA TRP A 182 12.71 -0.50 8.51
C TRP A 182 13.26 -0.15 7.12
N ARG A 183 13.35 -1.19 6.32
CA ARG A 183 13.71 -1.22 4.92
C ARG A 183 12.87 -0.28 4.03
N ARG A 184 13.50 0.23 2.97
CA ARG A 184 12.94 1.15 1.97
C ARG A 184 11.75 0.53 1.25
N CYS A 185 10.64 1.25 1.32
CA CYS A 185 9.31 0.85 0.87
C CYS A 185 8.60 2.02 0.15
N VAL A 186 8.16 1.78 -1.08
CA VAL A 186 7.22 2.66 -1.79
C VAL A 186 5.81 2.11 -1.57
N ARG A 187 4.87 2.97 -1.20
CA ARG A 187 3.48 2.58 -0.98
C ARG A 187 2.67 2.84 -2.24
N VAL A 188 1.78 1.91 -2.58
CA VAL A 188 0.90 2.02 -3.73
C VAL A 188 -0.53 1.74 -3.30
N CYS A 189 -1.41 2.68 -3.64
CA CYS A 189 -2.81 2.66 -3.23
C CYS A 189 -3.71 2.79 -4.45
N PRO A 190 -4.77 1.98 -4.53
CA PRO A 190 -5.89 2.25 -5.43
C PRO A 190 -6.58 3.57 -5.04
N ARG A 191 -6.92 4.37 -6.05
CA ARG A 191 -7.91 5.42 -5.93
C ARG A 191 -9.26 4.71 -5.82
N THR A 192 -10.04 5.06 -4.81
CA THR A 192 -11.41 4.58 -4.68
C THR A 192 -12.33 5.77 -4.72
N ALA A 193 -13.44 5.66 -5.44
CA ALA A 193 -14.49 6.67 -5.41
C ALA A 193 -14.96 6.96 -3.97
N PRO A 194 -15.41 8.20 -3.67
CA PRO A 194 -16.08 8.50 -2.42
C PRO A 194 -17.34 7.64 -2.29
N GLY A 195 -17.41 6.85 -1.21
CA GLY A 195 -18.48 5.88 -1.00
C GLY A 195 -19.68 6.51 -0.30
N GLY A 196 -20.66 6.99 -1.07
CA GLY A 196 -22.01 7.33 -0.59
C GLY A 196 -22.13 8.57 0.32
N CYS A 197 -23.31 9.17 0.34
CA CYS A 197 -23.60 10.43 1.03
C CYS A 197 -23.74 10.22 2.54
N TRP A 198 -23.18 11.10 3.38
CA TRP A 198 -23.49 11.17 4.81
C TRP A 198 -25.00 11.40 4.98
N ARG A 199 -25.77 10.35 5.29
CA ARG A 199 -27.10 10.57 5.87
C ARG A 199 -26.88 11.01 7.31
N ARG A 200 -27.17 12.28 7.58
CA ARG A 200 -27.29 12.79 8.94
C ARG A 200 -28.36 11.95 9.65
N SER A 201 -27.98 11.37 10.78
CA SER A 201 -28.94 10.89 11.79
C SER A 201 -29.65 12.07 12.45
#